data_AF-A0A6G6WGW1-F1
#
_entry.id   AF-A0A6G6WGW1-F1
#
_cell.length_a   1.000
_cell.length_b   1.000
_cell.length_c   1.000
_cell.angle_alpha   90.00
_cell.angle_beta   90.00
_cell.angle_gamma   90.00
#
_symmetry.space_group_name_H-M   'P 1'
#
loop_
_entity.id
_entity.type
_entity.pdbx_description
1 polymer ?
#
loop_
_entity_poly.entity_id
_entity_poly.type
_entity_poly.pdbx_seq_one_letter_code
_entity_poly.pdbx_strand_id
1 'polypeptide(L)'
;MTVTRATPATNTDPSAESPGASASYASEVARLLWPEPWTAPVVSRIRRRQGAAHVSSREAYVFPSTRRPRVLVPADVPASAAMVRRLGGSSRALAPVRGLLERSVRSRAFALTGWPMLQQSVESGSADRADSIERHLSERFGTDVRVGVILGTRRANQKPVLQVFDLSGEVLGFAKVGHNELTAGLVRQEAQVLTDLSARHPVSFEAPPSGRARPVVGGAGTGRHRSANRTAPGRGREHATRRRAGAGAPGRHGGEGPG
;
A
#
# COMPACT_ATOMS: atom_id res chain seq x y z
N MET A 1 15.90 59.01 -5.84
CA MET A 1 15.02 57.85 -5.55
C MET A 1 15.69 56.61 -6.13
N THR A 2 16.27 55.78 -5.27
CA THR A 2 17.18 54.69 -5.65
C THR A 2 16.41 53.38 -5.65
N VAL A 3 16.42 52.68 -6.79
CA VAL A 3 15.78 51.37 -6.98
C VAL A 3 16.74 50.29 -6.52
N THR A 4 16.43 49.63 -5.39
CA THR A 4 17.17 48.46 -4.91
C THR A 4 16.59 47.20 -5.53
N ARG A 5 17.42 46.52 -6.32
CA ARG A 5 17.13 45.26 -7.00
C ARG A 5 17.14 44.11 -6.00
N ALA A 6 16.03 43.40 -5.86
CA ALA A 6 15.93 42.20 -5.02
C ALA A 6 16.72 41.03 -5.62
N THR A 7 17.55 40.42 -4.79
CA THR A 7 18.33 39.20 -5.05
C THR A 7 17.39 37.99 -5.23
N PRO A 8 17.63 37.07 -6.18
CA PRO A 8 16.79 35.88 -6.31
C PRO A 8 17.02 34.94 -5.12
N ALA A 9 15.92 34.53 -4.48
CA ALA A 9 15.93 33.49 -3.47
C ALA A 9 16.49 32.19 -4.07
N THR A 10 17.51 31.65 -3.40
CA THR A 10 18.11 30.36 -3.68
C THR A 10 17.03 29.29 -3.64
N ASN A 11 16.85 28.60 -4.76
CA ASN A 11 15.90 27.53 -4.95
C ASN A 11 16.41 26.31 -4.17
N THR A 12 15.93 26.10 -2.95
CA THR A 12 16.26 24.92 -2.14
C THR A 12 15.53 23.71 -2.71
N ASP A 13 16.29 22.79 -3.29
CA ASP A 13 15.85 21.48 -3.76
C ASP A 13 15.10 20.72 -2.65
N PRO A 14 13.82 20.33 -2.83
CA PRO A 14 13.03 19.63 -1.80
C PRO A 14 13.44 18.15 -1.60
N SER A 15 14.55 17.69 -2.19
CA SER A 15 14.94 16.27 -2.19
C SER A 15 15.72 15.81 -0.96
N ALA A 16 16.04 16.69 -0.01
CA ALA A 16 16.69 16.34 1.25
C ALA A 16 15.68 16.14 2.39
N GLU A 17 14.89 15.06 2.33
CA GLU A 17 14.10 14.61 3.49
C GLU A 17 15.06 14.20 4.62
N SER A 18 15.20 15.03 5.66
CA SER A 18 15.95 14.71 6.87
C SER A 18 15.47 13.39 7.48
N PRO A 19 16.36 12.46 7.88
CA PRO A 19 15.99 11.11 8.37
C PRO A 19 14.98 11.09 9.53
N GLY A 20 14.93 12.17 10.33
CA GLY A 20 13.97 12.33 11.41
C GLY A 20 12.55 12.70 10.97
N ALA A 21 12.38 13.35 9.81
CA ALA A 21 11.09 13.86 9.34
C ALA A 21 10.11 12.73 8.98
N SER A 22 10.61 11.63 8.43
CA SER A 22 9.79 10.50 7.98
C SER A 22 9.29 9.63 9.13
N ALA A 23 10.15 9.28 10.09
CA ALA A 23 9.72 8.62 11.32
C ALA A 23 8.78 9.53 12.13
N SER A 24 9.05 10.84 12.12
CA SER A 24 8.18 11.86 12.71
C SER A 24 6.78 11.83 12.08
N TYR A 25 6.65 11.67 10.76
CA TYR A 25 5.33 11.59 10.11
C TYR A 25 4.52 10.36 10.52
N ALA A 26 5.12 9.18 10.63
CA ALA A 26 4.41 7.99 11.13
C ALA A 26 3.94 8.19 12.58
N SER A 27 4.77 8.80 13.43
CA SER A 27 4.42 9.17 14.79
C SER A 27 3.35 10.28 14.86
N GLU A 28 3.36 11.24 13.94
CA GLU A 28 2.35 12.30 13.82
C GLU A 28 0.98 11.71 13.48
N VAL A 29 0.92 10.83 12.49
CA VAL A 29 -0.32 10.11 12.15
C VAL A 29 -0.76 9.22 13.31
N ALA A 30 0.16 8.54 14.00
CA ALA A 30 -0.20 7.74 15.16
C ALA A 30 -0.80 8.58 16.32
N ARG A 31 -0.25 9.77 16.61
CA ARG A 31 -0.84 10.71 17.59
C ARG A 31 -2.25 11.16 17.21
N LEU A 32 -2.52 11.32 15.92
CA LEU A 32 -3.85 11.67 15.43
C LEU A 32 -4.86 10.51 15.63
N LEU A 33 -4.43 9.28 15.36
CA LEU A 33 -5.31 8.10 15.40
C LEU A 33 -5.55 7.60 16.83
N TRP A 34 -4.56 7.77 17.71
CA TRP A 34 -4.60 7.39 19.12
C TRP A 34 -4.15 8.60 19.95
N PRO A 35 -5.07 9.56 20.19
CA PRO A 35 -4.79 10.77 20.95
C PRO A 35 -4.61 10.48 22.45
N GLU A 36 -4.35 11.49 23.28
CA GLU A 36 -4.36 11.32 24.74
C GLU A 36 -5.67 10.65 25.20
N PRO A 37 -5.63 9.75 26.19
CA PRO A 37 -4.55 9.42 27.13
C PRO A 37 -3.57 8.35 26.64
N TRP A 38 -3.52 8.04 25.33
CA TRP A 38 -2.50 7.15 24.80
C TRP A 38 -1.10 7.74 24.95
N THR A 39 -0.14 6.89 25.27
CA THR A 39 1.26 7.27 25.35
C THR A 39 1.77 7.75 23.99
N ALA A 40 2.73 8.67 24.02
CA ALA A 40 3.36 9.18 22.81
C ALA A 40 3.93 8.02 21.98
N PRO A 41 3.69 7.98 20.66
CA PRO A 41 4.13 6.87 19.82
C PRO A 41 5.64 6.78 19.76
N VAL A 42 6.16 5.61 20.14
CA VAL A 42 7.58 5.31 20.11
C VAL A 42 7.85 4.33 18.99
N VAL A 43 8.82 4.66 18.13
CA VAL A 43 9.33 3.75 17.11
C VAL A 43 10.58 3.07 17.65
N SER A 44 10.55 1.75 17.80
CA SER A 44 11.69 0.96 18.26
C SER A 44 11.83 -0.35 17.49
N ARG A 45 12.98 -0.98 17.61
CA ARG A 45 13.22 -2.35 17.11
C ARG A 45 13.04 -3.42 18.17
N ILE A 46 12.88 -3.01 19.42
CA ILE A 46 12.74 -3.90 20.56
C ILE A 46 11.31 -3.75 21.05
N ARG A 47 10.62 -4.88 21.20
CA ARG A 47 9.30 -4.89 21.82
C ARG A 47 9.46 -4.42 23.25
N ARG A 48 8.82 -3.31 23.60
CA ARG A 48 8.87 -2.81 24.97
C ARG A 48 7.97 -3.72 25.78
N ARG A 49 8.53 -4.45 26.74
CA ARG A 49 7.71 -5.18 27.71
C ARG A 49 6.98 -4.12 28.54
N GLN A 50 5.69 -3.95 28.27
CA GLN A 50 4.87 -3.05 29.05
C GLN A 50 4.62 -3.70 30.42
N GLY A 51 4.80 -2.93 31.49
CA GLY A 51 4.51 -3.41 32.84
C GLY A 51 3.01 -3.67 33.01
N ALA A 52 2.63 -4.37 34.09
CA ALA A 52 1.24 -4.72 34.40
C ALA A 52 0.28 -3.50 34.56
N ALA A 53 0.82 -2.28 34.53
CA ALA A 53 0.07 -1.03 34.63
C ALA A 53 -0.59 -0.55 33.32
N HIS A 54 -0.45 -1.28 32.20
CA HIS A 54 -1.10 -0.95 30.93
C HIS A 54 -2.13 -2.01 30.53
N VAL A 55 -3.36 -1.59 30.22
CA VAL A 55 -4.47 -2.48 29.82
C VAL A 55 -4.53 -2.69 28.30
N SER A 56 -4.02 -1.74 27.51
CA SER A 56 -4.08 -1.84 26.04
C SER A 56 -2.82 -1.32 25.40
N SER A 57 -2.24 -2.15 24.52
CA SER A 57 -1.10 -1.80 23.66
C SER A 57 -1.51 -1.90 22.19
N ARG A 58 -0.94 -1.02 21.36
CA ARG A 58 -1.02 -1.06 19.90
C ARG A 58 0.38 -1.11 19.33
N GLU A 59 0.60 -2.12 18.51
CA GLU A 59 1.89 -2.42 17.91
C GLU A 59 1.70 -2.54 16.41
N ALA A 60 2.45 -1.76 15.64
CA ALA A 60 2.39 -1.80 14.19
C ALA A 60 3.79 -1.84 13.57
N TYR A 61 4.05 -2.83 12.72
CA TYR A 61 5.28 -2.89 11.95
C TYR A 61 5.35 -1.74 10.94
N VAL A 62 6.50 -1.07 10.89
CA VAL A 62 6.73 0.06 10.00
C VAL A 62 7.41 -0.44 8.73
N PHE A 63 6.78 -0.24 7.58
CA PHE A 63 7.30 -0.69 6.29
C PHE A 63 7.53 0.43 5.27
N PRO A 64 8.52 0.27 4.36
CA PRO A 64 9.56 -0.75 4.40
C PRO A 64 10.64 -0.44 5.46
N SER A 65 10.71 0.82 5.91
CA SER A 65 11.65 1.27 6.94
C SER A 65 11.13 2.55 7.60
N THR A 66 11.75 2.94 8.72
CA THR A 66 11.46 4.19 9.44
C THR A 66 11.87 5.45 8.68
N ARG A 67 12.83 5.33 7.75
CA ARG A 67 13.31 6.47 6.94
C ARG A 67 12.33 6.86 5.84
N ARG A 68 11.52 5.92 5.36
CA ARG A 68 10.52 6.15 4.31
C ARG A 68 9.29 5.30 4.59
N PRO A 69 8.56 5.54 5.69
CA PRO A 69 7.42 4.73 6.05
C PRO A 69 6.31 4.96 5.01
N ARG A 70 5.78 3.85 4.49
CA ARG A 70 4.71 3.80 3.49
C ARG A 70 3.48 3.13 4.04
N VAL A 71 3.66 2.13 4.90
CA VAL A 71 2.57 1.35 5.51
C VAL A 71 2.92 1.03 6.95
N LEU A 72 1.93 1.16 7.84
CA LEU A 72 1.92 0.61 9.19
C LEU A 72 1.00 -0.62 9.19
N VAL A 73 1.52 -1.76 9.63
CA VAL A 73 0.80 -3.04 9.61
C VAL A 73 0.60 -3.54 11.04
N PRO A 74 -0.64 -3.76 11.51
CA PRO A 74 -0.91 -4.27 12.86
C PRO A 74 -0.14 -5.56 13.15
N ALA A 75 0.60 -5.60 14.25
CA ALA A 75 1.40 -6.76 14.64
C ALA A 75 0.56 -7.84 15.35
N ASP A 76 -0.60 -7.45 15.89
CA ASP A 76 -1.51 -8.35 16.60
C ASP A 76 -2.56 -9.01 15.68
N VAL A 77 -2.65 -8.62 14.40
CA VAL A 77 -3.55 -9.23 13.41
C VAL A 77 -2.73 -9.87 12.28
N PRO A 78 -2.47 -11.19 12.31
CA PRO A 78 -1.61 -11.87 11.34
C PRO A 78 -2.06 -11.75 9.89
N ALA A 79 -3.38 -11.71 9.63
CA ALA A 79 -3.90 -11.60 8.27
C ALA A 79 -3.64 -10.22 7.64
N SER A 80 -3.40 -9.19 8.47
CA SER A 80 -3.02 -7.84 8.02
C SER A 80 -1.70 -7.83 7.24
N ALA A 81 -0.92 -8.93 7.27
CA ALA A 81 0.20 -9.19 6.38
C ALA A 81 -0.12 -8.89 4.91
N ALA A 82 -1.37 -9.09 4.46
CA ALA A 82 -1.79 -8.73 3.11
C ALA A 82 -1.63 -7.24 2.77
N MET A 83 -1.45 -6.33 3.74
CA MET A 83 -1.14 -4.92 3.49
C MET A 83 0.26 -4.70 2.95
N VAL A 84 1.20 -5.59 3.23
CA VAL A 84 2.57 -5.56 2.69
C VAL A 84 2.53 -5.56 1.16
N ARG A 85 1.42 -6.03 0.58
CA ARG A 85 1.13 -5.97 -0.85
C ARG A 85 1.17 -4.57 -1.46
N ARG A 86 0.95 -3.55 -0.64
CA ARG A 86 0.89 -2.15 -1.05
C ARG A 86 2.27 -1.46 -1.09
N LEU A 87 3.35 -2.14 -0.66
CA LEU A 87 4.69 -1.56 -0.57
C LEU A 87 5.43 -1.37 -1.90
N GLY A 88 4.97 -1.97 -2.99
CA GLY A 88 5.64 -1.91 -4.27
C GLY A 88 4.64 -1.93 -5.42
N GLY A 89 4.99 -1.24 -6.51
CA GLY A 89 4.28 -1.35 -7.79
C GLY A 89 4.30 -2.79 -8.32
N SER A 90 3.61 -3.03 -9.43
CA SER A 90 3.39 -4.35 -10.07
C SER A 90 4.65 -5.10 -10.56
N SER A 91 5.83 -4.71 -10.09
CA SER A 91 7.13 -5.30 -10.43
C SER A 91 7.24 -6.72 -9.90
N ARG A 92 7.11 -7.70 -10.79
CA ARG A 92 7.27 -9.14 -10.51
C ARG A 92 8.59 -9.49 -9.82
N ALA A 93 9.65 -8.72 -10.07
CA ALA A 93 10.96 -8.91 -9.45
C ALA A 93 10.95 -8.78 -7.90
N LEU A 94 9.99 -8.04 -7.33
CA LEU A 94 9.88 -7.86 -5.87
C LEU A 94 8.92 -8.85 -5.21
N ALA A 95 8.28 -9.73 -5.98
CA ALA A 95 7.35 -10.73 -5.48
C ALA A 95 7.93 -11.68 -4.41
N PRO A 96 9.16 -12.26 -4.54
CA PRO A 96 9.68 -13.18 -3.54
C PRO A 96 10.00 -12.49 -2.21
N VAL A 97 10.58 -11.28 -2.28
CA VAL A 97 10.85 -10.45 -1.10
C VAL A 97 9.55 -10.12 -0.38
N ARG A 98 8.53 -9.70 -1.11
CA ARG A 98 7.21 -9.41 -0.56
C ARG A 98 6.56 -10.64 0.08
N GLY A 99 6.64 -11.80 -0.56
CA GLY A 99 6.15 -13.06 0.02
C GLY A 99 6.84 -13.40 1.33
N LEU A 100 8.15 -13.13 1.45
CA LEU A 100 8.89 -13.27 2.70
C LEU A 100 8.39 -12.28 3.76
N LEU A 101 8.24 -11.00 3.42
CA LEU A 101 7.71 -9.99 4.36
C LEU A 101 6.29 -10.33 4.84
N GLU A 102 5.40 -10.76 3.93
CA GLU A 102 4.04 -11.22 4.28
C GLU A 102 4.10 -12.40 5.27
N ARG A 103 4.94 -13.40 4.99
CA ARG A 103 5.12 -14.55 5.90
C ARG A 103 5.65 -14.10 7.26
N SER A 104 6.63 -13.20 7.29
CA SER A 104 7.23 -12.70 8.52
C SER A 104 6.27 -11.88 9.39
N VAL A 105 5.34 -11.12 8.79
CA VAL A 105 4.23 -10.49 9.54
C VAL A 105 3.31 -11.57 10.10
N ARG A 106 2.86 -12.50 9.24
CA ARG A 106 1.89 -13.54 9.63
C ARG A 106 2.41 -14.45 10.75
N SER A 107 3.70 -14.81 10.70
CA SER A 107 4.34 -15.63 11.74
C SER A 107 4.82 -14.82 12.94
N ARG A 108 4.70 -13.48 12.91
CA ARG A 108 5.27 -12.56 13.89
C ARG A 108 6.79 -12.70 14.08
N ALA A 109 7.49 -13.28 13.10
CA ALA A 109 8.94 -13.45 13.13
C ALA A 109 9.69 -12.11 13.29
N PHE A 110 9.09 -11.01 12.84
CA PHE A 110 9.63 -9.67 13.00
C PHE A 110 9.79 -9.20 14.45
N ALA A 111 9.01 -9.76 15.38
CA ALA A 111 9.21 -9.51 16.81
C ALA A 111 10.54 -10.10 17.32
N LEU A 112 11.04 -11.17 16.66
CA LEU A 112 12.29 -11.84 17.00
C LEU A 112 13.50 -11.21 16.28
N THR A 113 13.32 -10.73 15.06
CA THR A 113 14.41 -10.14 14.26
C THR A 113 14.64 -8.65 14.51
N GLY A 114 13.84 -8.04 15.40
CA GLY A 114 13.92 -6.62 15.71
C GLY A 114 13.52 -5.70 14.55
N TRP A 115 12.46 -6.05 13.81
CA TRP A 115 11.94 -5.15 12.77
C TRP A 115 11.41 -3.86 13.39
N PRO A 116 11.53 -2.69 12.72
CA PRO A 116 10.99 -1.45 13.26
C PRO A 116 9.47 -1.52 13.49
N MET A 117 9.06 -1.12 14.69
CA MET A 117 7.68 -1.18 15.15
C MET A 117 7.32 0.13 15.86
N LEU A 118 6.15 0.65 15.54
CA LEU A 118 5.50 1.74 16.26
C LEU A 118 4.69 1.14 17.41
N GLN A 119 4.88 1.68 18.61
CA GLN A 119 4.23 1.19 19.84
C GLN A 119 3.54 2.34 20.55
N GLN A 120 2.31 2.09 20.98
CA GLN A 120 1.52 2.96 21.85
C GLN A 120 0.78 2.12 22.88
N SER A 121 0.45 2.74 24.01
CA SER A 121 -0.37 2.10 25.03
C SER A 121 -1.13 3.10 25.86
N VAL A 122 -2.15 2.61 26.54
CA VAL A 122 -2.88 3.35 27.55
C VAL A 122 -2.75 2.65 28.91
N GLU A 123 -2.59 3.45 29.95
CA GLU A 123 -2.57 2.99 31.34
C GLU A 123 -3.93 2.45 31.77
N SER A 124 -3.92 1.47 32.67
CA SER A 124 -5.13 0.73 33.10
C SER A 124 -6.25 1.64 33.60
N GLY A 125 -5.92 2.71 34.32
CA GLY A 125 -6.91 3.65 34.88
C GLY A 125 -7.52 4.62 33.87
N SER A 126 -6.99 4.67 32.65
CA SER A 126 -7.40 5.64 31.62
C SER A 126 -8.05 4.97 30.40
N ALA A 127 -8.13 3.64 30.36
CA ALA A 127 -8.56 2.88 29.19
C ALA A 127 -10.01 3.20 28.76
N ASP A 128 -10.95 3.31 29.71
CA ASP A 128 -12.37 3.57 29.40
C ASP A 128 -12.60 4.96 28.80
N ARG A 129 -11.73 5.91 29.14
CA ARG A 129 -11.73 7.29 28.64
C ARG A 129 -10.85 7.46 27.39
N ALA A 130 -10.20 6.40 26.94
CA ALA A 130 -9.25 6.50 25.84
C ALA A 130 -9.96 6.50 24.50
N ASP A 131 -10.11 7.69 23.93
CA ASP A 131 -10.55 7.81 22.55
C ASP A 131 -9.50 7.23 21.60
N SER A 132 -9.99 6.60 20.53
CA SER A 132 -9.15 6.10 19.46
C SER A 132 -9.96 5.96 18.18
N ILE A 133 -9.27 6.02 17.04
CA ILE A 133 -9.90 5.75 15.75
C ILE A 133 -10.49 4.33 15.69
N GLU A 134 -9.86 3.37 16.37
CA GLU A 134 -10.35 1.99 16.41
C GLU A 134 -11.67 1.91 17.18
N ARG A 135 -11.80 2.57 18.33
CA ARG A 135 -13.09 2.65 19.04
C ARG A 135 -14.18 3.25 18.16
N HIS A 136 -13.89 4.39 17.53
CA HIS A 136 -14.85 5.04 16.63
C HIS A 136 -15.26 4.14 15.47
N LEU A 137 -14.31 3.46 14.84
CA LEU A 137 -14.60 2.55 13.73
C LEU A 137 -15.29 1.27 14.20
N SER A 138 -14.96 0.73 15.39
CA SER A 138 -15.66 -0.41 15.96
C SER A 138 -17.15 -0.10 16.15
N GLU A 139 -17.48 1.09 16.66
CA GLU A 139 -18.85 1.56 16.79
C GLU A 139 -19.55 1.67 15.42
N ARG A 140 -18.85 2.11 14.38
CA ARG A 140 -19.40 2.23 13.01
C ARG A 140 -19.59 0.90 12.31
N PHE A 141 -18.70 -0.06 12.51
CA PHE A 141 -18.77 -1.40 11.92
C PHE A 141 -19.55 -2.40 12.78
N GLY A 142 -19.84 -2.09 14.04
CA GLY A 142 -20.55 -2.96 14.97
C GLY A 142 -19.74 -4.15 15.47
N THR A 143 -18.41 -4.10 15.36
CA THR A 143 -17.49 -5.18 15.77
C THR A 143 -16.13 -4.60 16.12
N ASP A 144 -15.32 -5.32 16.90
CA ASP A 144 -13.97 -4.87 17.22
C ASP A 144 -13.06 -4.86 16.00
N VAL A 145 -12.35 -3.75 15.80
CA VAL A 145 -11.48 -3.56 14.65
C VAL A 145 -10.03 -3.26 14.99
N ARG A 146 -9.17 -3.52 14.01
CA ARG A 146 -7.78 -3.05 13.94
C ARG A 146 -7.55 -2.29 12.65
N VAL A 147 -6.70 -1.27 12.72
CA VAL A 147 -6.40 -0.44 11.55
C VAL A 147 -4.94 -0.54 11.15
N GLY A 148 -4.72 -0.84 9.87
CA GLY A 148 -3.43 -0.58 9.26
C GLY A 148 -3.46 0.73 8.48
N VAL A 149 -2.32 1.42 8.43
CA VAL A 149 -2.24 2.79 7.91
C VAL A 149 -1.41 2.82 6.63
N ILE A 150 -1.94 3.40 5.56
CA ILE A 150 -1.22 3.68 4.33
C ILE A 150 -0.81 5.15 4.36
N LEU A 151 0.50 5.38 4.49
CA LEU A 151 1.11 6.70 4.71
C LEU A 151 1.51 7.39 3.39
N GLY A 152 1.62 6.67 2.27
CA GLY A 152 2.00 7.18 0.95
C GLY A 152 3.23 8.11 0.92
N THR A 153 3.34 8.98 -0.10
CA THR A 153 4.38 10.02 -0.20
C THR A 153 3.83 11.35 0.30
N ARG A 154 4.53 12.00 1.24
CA ARG A 154 4.05 13.19 1.94
C ARG A 154 3.65 14.30 0.95
N ARG A 155 2.40 14.73 1.02
CA ARG A 155 1.86 15.90 0.30
C ARG A 155 0.93 16.67 1.23
N ALA A 156 0.80 17.98 1.04
CA ALA A 156 -0.06 18.83 1.88
C ALA A 156 -1.51 18.33 1.94
N ASN A 157 -2.03 17.83 0.81
CA ASN A 157 -3.41 17.34 0.69
C ASN A 157 -3.54 15.84 1.00
N GLN A 158 -2.48 15.21 1.49
CA GLN A 158 -2.50 13.77 1.69
C GLN A 158 -3.29 13.43 2.95
N LYS A 159 -4.34 12.64 2.75
CA LYS A 159 -5.14 12.03 3.82
C LYS A 159 -4.57 10.64 4.12
N PRO A 160 -4.27 10.29 5.38
CA PRO A 160 -4.01 8.90 5.75
C PRO A 160 -5.18 8.02 5.34
N VAL A 161 -4.87 6.87 4.72
CA VAL A 161 -5.88 5.86 4.39
C VAL A 161 -5.70 4.70 5.35
N LEU A 162 -6.78 4.36 6.05
CA LEU A 162 -6.85 3.23 6.95
C LEU A 162 -7.45 2.05 6.20
N GLN A 163 -6.82 0.89 6.32
CA GLN A 163 -7.44 -0.39 6.00
C GLN A 163 -7.94 -0.98 7.30
N VAL A 164 -9.24 -1.25 7.38
CA VAL A 164 -9.93 -1.70 8.60
C VAL A 164 -10.09 -3.21 8.55
N PHE A 165 -9.66 -3.88 9.59
CA PHE A 165 -9.75 -5.31 9.78
C PHE A 165 -10.64 -5.62 10.97
N ASP A 166 -11.38 -6.70 10.94
CA ASP A 166 -11.84 -7.31 12.19
C ASP A 166 -10.65 -7.99 12.92
N LEU A 167 -10.91 -8.57 14.09
CA LEU A 167 -9.88 -9.27 14.85
C LEU A 167 -9.49 -10.63 14.25
N SER A 168 -10.30 -11.19 13.33
CA SER A 168 -9.94 -12.38 12.55
C SER A 168 -8.96 -12.06 11.41
N GLY A 169 -8.91 -10.79 11.03
CA GLY A 169 -8.08 -10.23 9.98
C GLY A 169 -8.77 -10.11 8.61
N GLU A 170 -10.08 -10.28 8.56
CA GLU A 170 -10.90 -9.96 7.39
C GLU A 170 -11.00 -8.45 7.18
N VAL A 171 -10.97 -8.02 5.93
CA VAL A 171 -11.04 -6.59 5.58
C VAL A 171 -12.49 -6.13 5.59
N LEU A 172 -12.84 -5.29 6.56
CA LEU A 172 -14.18 -4.70 6.66
C LEU A 172 -14.35 -3.48 5.76
N GLY A 173 -13.27 -2.76 5.47
CA GLY A 173 -13.32 -1.60 4.58
C GLY A 173 -12.11 -0.69 4.63
N PHE A 174 -12.30 0.52 4.13
CA PHE A 174 -11.29 1.58 4.09
C PHE A 174 -11.85 2.88 4.66
N ALA A 175 -11.04 3.61 5.41
CA ALA A 175 -11.39 4.94 5.92
C ALA A 175 -10.31 5.95 5.52
N LYS A 176 -10.72 7.21 5.32
CA LYS A 176 -9.80 8.33 5.10
C LYS A 176 -9.90 9.26 6.29
N VAL A 177 -8.75 9.75 6.77
CA VAL A 177 -8.70 10.68 7.91
C VAL A 177 -8.32 12.07 7.43
N GLY A 178 -9.14 13.06 7.75
CA GLY A 178 -8.79 14.48 7.63
C GLY A 178 -8.07 14.91 8.91
N HIS A 179 -6.82 15.35 8.78
CA HIS A 179 -5.96 15.69 9.92
C HIS A 179 -5.76 17.19 10.13
N ASN A 180 -6.26 17.99 9.19
CA ASN A 180 -6.31 19.45 9.27
C ASN A 180 -7.60 19.93 8.58
N GLU A 181 -7.91 21.22 8.71
CA GLU A 181 -9.14 21.80 8.16
C GLU A 181 -9.31 21.53 6.66
N LEU A 182 -8.24 21.70 5.88
CA LEU A 182 -8.22 21.46 4.45
C LEU A 182 -8.57 19.99 4.12
N THR A 183 -7.86 19.04 4.72
CA THR A 183 -8.06 17.61 4.46
C THR A 183 -9.38 17.10 5.02
N ALA A 184 -9.88 17.67 6.12
CA ALA A 184 -11.22 17.41 6.65
C ALA A 184 -12.31 17.89 5.68
N GLY A 185 -12.19 19.11 5.14
CA GLY A 185 -13.08 19.60 4.09
C GLY A 185 -13.11 18.68 2.87
N LEU A 186 -11.93 18.27 2.38
CA LEU A 186 -11.82 17.30 1.29
C LEU A 186 -12.42 15.94 1.62
N VAL A 187 -12.33 15.44 2.87
CA VAL A 187 -12.94 14.16 3.27
C VAL A 187 -14.46 14.27 3.32
N ARG A 188 -15.00 15.37 3.87
CA ARG A 188 -16.46 15.59 3.92
C ARG A 188 -17.06 15.71 2.53
N GLN A 189 -16.43 16.47 1.64
CA GLN A 189 -16.87 16.59 0.25
C GLN A 189 -16.86 15.24 -0.45
N GLU A 190 -15.80 14.45 -0.26
CA GLU A 190 -15.70 13.10 -0.82
C GLU A 190 -16.81 12.18 -0.27
N ALA A 191 -17.08 12.23 1.04
CA ALA A 191 -18.15 11.47 1.65
C ALA A 191 -19.53 11.85 1.08
N GLN A 192 -19.80 13.15 0.90
CA GLN A 192 -21.04 13.64 0.30
C GLN A 192 -21.20 13.12 -1.13
N VAL A 193 -20.17 13.22 -1.97
CA VAL A 193 -20.19 12.69 -3.35
C VAL A 193 -20.45 11.19 -3.37
N LEU A 194 -19.84 10.43 -2.45
CA LEU A 194 -20.05 8.98 -2.37
C LEU A 194 -21.47 8.63 -1.89
N THR A 195 -22.06 9.40 -0.98
CA THR A 195 -23.47 9.26 -0.58
C THR A 195 -24.41 9.56 -1.74
N ASP A 196 -24.18 10.66 -2.46
CA ASP A 196 -24.98 11.03 -3.63
C ASP A 196 -24.86 9.98 -4.75
N LEU A 197 -23.68 9.36 -4.89
CA LEU A 197 -23.45 8.29 -5.85
C LEU A 197 -24.16 7.00 -5.42
N SER A 198 -24.09 6.61 -4.14
CA SER A 198 -24.74 5.37 -3.68
C SER A 198 -26.26 5.43 -3.81
N ALA A 199 -26.86 6.60 -3.58
CA ALA A 199 -28.29 6.85 -3.76
C ALA A 199 -28.76 6.69 -5.22
N ARG A 200 -27.83 6.73 -6.19
CA ARG A 200 -28.12 6.50 -7.62
C ARG A 200 -27.99 5.04 -8.03
N HIS A 201 -27.58 4.16 -7.12
CA HIS A 201 -27.41 2.73 -7.36
C HIS A 201 -26.65 2.41 -8.66
N PRO A 202 -25.42 2.92 -8.85
CA PRO A 202 -24.64 2.65 -10.05
C PRO A 202 -24.41 1.13 -10.17
N VAL A 203 -24.80 0.57 -11.32
CA VAL A 203 -24.68 -0.87 -11.61
C VAL A 203 -23.41 -1.21 -12.38
N SER A 204 -22.69 -0.21 -12.88
CA SER A 204 -21.46 -0.40 -13.64
C SER A 204 -20.46 0.73 -13.39
N PHE A 205 -19.18 0.41 -13.61
CA PHE A 205 -18.08 1.38 -13.53
C PHE A 205 -17.08 1.04 -14.63
N GLU A 206 -16.76 2.01 -15.49
CA GLU A 206 -15.70 1.87 -16.48
C GLU A 206 -14.43 2.52 -15.95
N ALA A 207 -13.40 1.71 -15.72
CA ALA A 207 -12.10 2.22 -15.37
C ALA A 207 -11.42 2.77 -16.63
N PRO A 208 -10.88 4.00 -16.61
CA PRO A 208 -10.09 4.51 -17.72
C PRO A 208 -8.96 3.51 -18.04
N PRO A 209 -8.65 3.26 -19.33
CA PRO A 209 -7.56 2.38 -19.68
C PRO A 209 -6.27 2.91 -19.03
N SER A 210 -5.62 2.06 -18.22
CA SER A 210 -4.34 2.38 -17.59
C SER A 210 -3.27 2.44 -18.69
N GLY A 211 -3.14 3.60 -19.31
CA GLY A 211 -2.23 3.83 -20.42
C GLY A 211 -0.82 3.39 -20.04
N ARG A 212 -0.31 2.33 -20.69
CA ARG A 212 1.13 2.15 -20.84
C ARG A 212 1.67 3.44 -21.43
N ALA A 213 2.67 4.03 -20.78
CA ALA A 213 3.42 5.15 -21.34
C ALA A 213 3.80 4.80 -22.78
N ARG A 214 3.24 5.53 -23.75
CA ARG A 214 3.72 5.48 -25.13
C ARG A 214 5.18 5.95 -25.07
N PRO A 215 6.14 5.20 -25.64
CA PRO A 215 7.46 5.78 -25.86
C PRO A 215 7.24 7.01 -26.73
N VAL A 216 7.69 8.16 -26.23
CA VAL A 216 7.84 9.36 -27.05
C VAL A 216 8.90 8.99 -28.08
N VAL A 217 8.47 8.55 -29.25
CA VAL A 217 9.33 8.52 -30.43
C VAL A 217 9.56 9.99 -30.75
N GLY A 218 10.76 10.46 -30.43
CA GLY A 218 11.22 11.80 -30.71
C GLY A 218 10.98 12.16 -32.17
N GLY A 219 10.34 13.31 -32.37
CA GLY A 219 10.12 13.87 -33.69
C GLY A 219 11.43 14.36 -34.33
N ALA A 220 11.43 14.23 -35.65
CA ALA A 220 11.99 15.18 -36.61
C ALA A 220 13.51 15.39 -36.63
N GLY A 221 14.21 14.45 -37.29
CA GLY A 221 15.37 14.79 -38.11
C GLY A 221 14.93 15.05 -39.54
N THR A 222 14.99 16.31 -39.97
CA THR A 222 14.83 16.78 -41.34
C THR A 222 16.03 16.34 -42.20
N GLY A 223 15.81 15.88 -43.45
CA GLY A 223 16.93 15.60 -44.35
C GLY A 223 16.65 14.83 -45.64
N ARG A 224 16.04 15.52 -46.63
CA ARG A 224 16.28 15.45 -48.09
C ARG A 224 16.19 14.10 -48.86
N HIS A 225 15.20 14.08 -49.77
CA HIS A 225 15.30 13.86 -51.23
C HIS A 225 16.52 13.10 -51.81
N ARG A 226 16.28 11.92 -52.41
CA ARG A 226 16.14 11.68 -53.87
C ARG A 226 16.19 10.18 -54.19
N SER A 227 15.26 9.76 -55.09
CA SER A 227 15.36 8.75 -56.17
C SER A 227 15.84 7.33 -55.82
N ALA A 228 15.38 6.23 -56.45
CA ALA A 228 14.59 6.05 -57.65
C ALA A 228 13.91 4.67 -57.59
N ASN A 229 12.74 4.60 -58.22
CA ASN A 229 11.99 3.41 -58.53
C ASN A 229 12.71 2.60 -59.63
N ARG A 230 12.90 1.29 -59.46
CA ARG A 230 13.10 0.33 -60.55
C ARG A 230 12.84 -1.11 -60.09
N THR A 231 11.71 -1.63 -60.59
CA THR A 231 11.47 -2.97 -61.16
C THR A 231 11.80 -4.24 -60.36
N ALA A 232 10.73 -4.99 -60.09
CA ALA A 232 10.61 -6.41 -59.76
C ALA A 232 11.14 -7.33 -60.90
N PRO A 233 10.88 -8.68 -60.97
CA PRO A 233 10.27 -9.62 -60.01
C PRO A 233 11.03 -10.98 -59.92
N GLY A 234 10.54 -11.92 -59.08
CA GLY A 234 10.73 -13.34 -59.38
C GLY A 234 10.71 -14.33 -58.21
N ARG A 235 9.68 -15.21 -58.23
CA ARG A 235 9.70 -16.69 -58.06
C ARG A 235 10.46 -17.25 -56.84
N GLY A 236 9.90 -18.10 -55.97
CA GLY A 236 8.84 -19.08 -56.11
C GLY A 236 9.27 -20.40 -55.42
N ARG A 237 8.29 -21.24 -55.07
CA ARG A 237 8.34 -22.65 -54.59
C ARG A 237 8.62 -22.81 -53.09
N GLU A 238 7.69 -23.31 -52.26
CA GLU A 238 7.01 -24.63 -52.22
C GLU A 238 7.91 -25.85 -51.99
N HIS A 239 7.34 -26.77 -51.19
CA HIS A 239 7.68 -28.15 -50.84
C HIS A 239 8.44 -28.37 -49.52
N ALA A 240 8.16 -29.40 -48.71
CA ALA A 240 7.02 -30.31 -48.55
C ALA A 240 7.32 -31.19 -47.32
N THR A 241 6.26 -31.58 -46.60
CA THR A 241 6.02 -32.87 -45.93
C THR A 241 7.19 -33.77 -45.47
N ARG A 242 7.14 -34.23 -44.22
CA ARG A 242 7.12 -35.69 -43.93
C ARG A 242 6.53 -36.07 -42.56
N ARG A 243 5.54 -36.96 -42.63
CA ARG A 243 4.96 -37.80 -41.57
C ARG A 243 5.95 -38.85 -41.05
N ARG A 244 5.79 -39.24 -39.78
CA ARG A 244 5.69 -40.63 -39.24
C ARG A 244 5.41 -40.49 -37.72
N ALA A 245 4.28 -40.91 -37.14
CA ALA A 245 3.56 -42.19 -37.09
C ALA A 245 4.18 -43.25 -36.18
N GLY A 246 3.37 -43.67 -35.19
CA GLY A 246 3.43 -44.94 -34.44
C GLY A 246 3.99 -44.80 -33.02
N ALA A 247 3.53 -45.51 -32.00
CA ALA A 247 2.39 -46.41 -31.76
C ALA A 247 2.52 -46.81 -30.26
N GLY A 248 1.42 -47.21 -29.59
CA GLY A 248 1.54 -48.05 -28.39
C GLY A 248 0.69 -47.68 -27.18
N ALA A 249 -0.59 -48.04 -27.23
CA ALA A 249 -1.32 -48.65 -26.10
C ALA A 249 -1.72 -50.07 -26.59
N PRO A 250 -2.20 -51.05 -25.78
CA PRO A 250 -2.72 -50.95 -24.40
C PRO A 250 -2.28 -52.10 -23.46
N GLY A 251 -2.66 -52.01 -22.18
CA GLY A 251 -2.56 -53.14 -21.24
C GLY A 251 -3.56 -53.01 -20.09
N ARG A 252 -4.69 -53.70 -20.23
CA ARG A 252 -5.70 -53.96 -19.18
C ARG A 252 -5.31 -55.24 -18.43
N HIS A 253 -5.46 -55.25 -17.10
CA HIS A 253 -5.90 -56.35 -16.22
C HIS A 253 -6.07 -55.68 -14.85
N GLY A 254 -7.20 -55.68 -14.14
CA GLY A 254 -8.22 -56.71 -13.99
C GLY A 254 -8.14 -57.20 -12.54
N GLY A 255 -9.16 -56.94 -11.72
CA GLY A 255 -9.20 -57.42 -10.33
C GLY A 255 -10.19 -56.68 -9.43
N GLU A 256 -11.48 -56.91 -9.66
CA GLU A 256 -12.53 -56.81 -8.63
C GLU A 256 -12.21 -57.83 -7.52
N GLY A 257 -12.37 -57.49 -6.24
CA GLY A 257 -13.60 -57.83 -5.52
C GLY A 257 -13.32 -58.14 -4.04
N PRO A 258 -14.36 -58.24 -3.20
CA PRO A 258 -14.39 -57.63 -1.87
C PRO A 258 -14.29 -58.63 -0.70
N GLY A 259 -14.02 -58.10 0.49
CA GLY A 259 -14.10 -58.74 1.80
C GLY A 259 -13.89 -57.73 2.91
#